data_AF-A0A968ZJS8-F1
#
_entry.id   AF-A0A968ZJS8-F1
#
_cell.length_a   1.000
_cell.length_b   1.000
_cell.length_c   1.000
_cell.angle_alpha   90.00
_cell.angle_beta   90.00
_cell.angle_gamma   90.00
#
_symmetry.space_group_name_H-M   'P 1'
#
loop_
_entity.id
_entity.type
_entity.pdbx_description
1 polymer ?
#
loop_
_entity_poly.entity_id
_entity_poly.type
_entity_poly.pdbx_seq_one_letter_code
_entity_poly.pdbx_strand_id
1 'polypeptide(L)'
;MKIAPFLLLAVLSAACMRQERCQMPICQTAERLLGSRAKDFVFMLEKQDDGNEQIKIQSKDKKIEISASSQNALGYGLNWYLNHYCHAQYARGPKNLILPDELPVIDSMIVLRASFEKRYYLNYCTYNYSMSWWDWDEWEAELDFMVLHGINMPLSILGCEKVYFNTLQRLGFSEQEILAFIPGPAYTAWWLMGNLEGYGGPVSTEWVHEKARLQQRIVQRMRELDMQPIFQGFYGLMPTTSAAKFPQSRFINSGKWAGYDRPLLVDPTDSLFQHIASIYYDELEKLYGKANYYGGDPFHEGEVAGDINLALAGGLIQKAMLNHYPEANWVLQNWAENPSDELLQGMDPKHLVVLDLFGETQPGWRSRECFSGLKWIWCSINNFGNKVGFHGKPDSIAIAPMEALAGTCGKNLLGIGIIMEGSDYNAANYELTFDMLAEFIYFTSHSSPFPSAGFYL
;
A
#
# COMPACT_ATOMS: atom_id res chain seq x y z
N MET A 1 -65.42 42.78 -21.14
CA MET A 1 -65.05 41.35 -21.21
C MET A 1 -63.89 41.20 -22.19
N LYS A 2 -62.82 40.48 -21.81
CA LYS A 2 -61.56 40.17 -22.55
C LYS A 2 -60.50 41.29 -22.49
N ILE A 3 -59.50 41.19 -21.58
CA ILE A 3 -58.24 40.40 -21.58
C ILE A 3 -57.14 41.05 -22.43
N ALA A 4 -56.05 41.45 -21.76
CA ALA A 4 -54.80 41.97 -22.32
C ALA A 4 -53.97 40.88 -23.04
N PRO A 5 -52.88 41.27 -23.75
CA PRO A 5 -51.58 40.90 -23.18
C PRO A 5 -50.48 41.96 -23.33
N PHE A 6 -49.69 42.08 -22.26
CA PHE A 6 -48.34 42.65 -22.24
C PHE A 6 -47.38 41.71 -23.00
N LEU A 7 -46.63 42.24 -23.97
CA LEU A 7 -45.42 41.58 -24.48
C LEU A 7 -44.25 41.98 -23.58
N LEU A 8 -43.71 41.01 -22.84
CA LEU A 8 -42.41 41.11 -22.19
C LEU A 8 -41.37 40.50 -23.13
N LEU A 9 -40.44 41.32 -23.63
CA LEU A 9 -39.21 40.84 -24.26
C LEU A 9 -38.32 40.23 -23.17
N ALA A 10 -38.20 38.90 -23.15
CA ALA A 10 -37.18 38.20 -22.38
C ALA A 10 -35.89 38.14 -23.21
N VAL A 11 -34.84 38.78 -22.70
CA VAL A 11 -33.48 38.70 -23.23
C VAL A 11 -32.96 37.28 -23.05
N LEU A 12 -32.65 36.61 -24.16
CA LEU A 12 -31.89 35.37 -24.22
C LEU A 12 -30.47 35.64 -23.71
N SER A 13 -30.21 35.41 -22.43
CA SER A 13 -28.85 35.13 -21.96
C SER A 13 -28.54 33.67 -22.31
N ALA A 14 -27.81 33.48 -23.41
CA ALA A 14 -27.13 32.22 -23.68
C ALA A 14 -26.16 31.96 -22.53
N ALA A 15 -26.57 31.10 -21.59
CA ALA A 15 -25.66 30.53 -20.62
C ALA A 15 -24.65 29.69 -21.40
N CYS A 16 -23.45 30.24 -21.57
CA CYS A 16 -22.28 29.48 -21.95
C CYS A 16 -22.06 28.45 -20.83
N MET A 17 -22.63 27.26 -20.96
CA MET A 17 -22.30 26.13 -20.09
C MET A 17 -20.83 25.78 -20.36
N ARG A 18 -19.93 26.44 -19.62
CA ARG A 18 -18.63 25.85 -19.34
C ARG A 18 -18.93 24.53 -18.65
N GLN A 19 -18.66 23.43 -19.34
CA GLN A 19 -18.65 22.10 -18.74
C GLN A 19 -17.66 22.18 -17.58
N GLU A 20 -18.17 22.22 -16.34
CA GLU A 20 -17.32 22.27 -15.15
C GLU A 20 -16.43 21.03 -15.20
N ARG A 21 -15.12 21.25 -15.32
CA ARG A 21 -14.13 20.17 -15.32
C ARG A 21 -14.28 19.42 -14.00
N CYS A 22 -14.46 18.11 -14.07
CA CYS A 22 -14.57 17.27 -12.88
C CYS A 22 -13.37 17.55 -11.95
N GLN A 23 -13.66 17.89 -10.68
CA GLN A 23 -12.64 18.26 -9.69
C GLN A 23 -12.16 17.08 -8.83
N MET A 24 -12.67 15.88 -9.09
CA MET A 24 -12.32 14.70 -8.29
C MET A 24 -10.88 14.24 -8.59
N PRO A 25 -10.13 13.76 -7.57
CA PRO A 25 -8.82 13.13 -7.75
C PRO A 25 -8.76 12.10 -8.89
N ILE A 26 -9.77 11.26 -9.05
CA ILE A 26 -9.80 10.28 -10.14
C ILE A 26 -9.87 10.91 -11.54
N CYS A 27 -10.50 12.09 -11.67
CA CYS A 27 -10.58 12.80 -12.94
C CYS A 27 -9.21 13.27 -13.42
N GLN A 28 -8.29 13.61 -12.50
CA GLN A 28 -6.90 13.94 -12.84
C GLN A 28 -6.15 12.71 -13.36
N THR A 29 -6.35 11.54 -12.75
CA THR A 29 -5.79 10.27 -13.24
C THR A 29 -6.33 9.94 -14.63
N ALA A 30 -7.64 10.06 -14.85
CA ALA A 30 -8.25 9.83 -16.16
C ALA A 30 -7.72 10.80 -17.23
N GLU A 31 -7.48 12.07 -16.88
CA GLU A 31 -6.92 13.06 -17.80
C GLU A 31 -5.46 12.77 -18.16
N ARG A 32 -4.62 12.35 -17.20
CA ARG A 32 -3.25 11.91 -17.49
C ARG A 32 -3.23 10.67 -18.37
N LEU A 33 -4.15 9.73 -18.12
CA LEU A 33 -4.24 8.46 -18.84
C LEU A 33 -4.78 8.60 -20.27
N LEU A 34 -5.85 9.38 -20.44
CA LEU A 34 -6.69 9.38 -21.65
C LEU A 34 -6.68 10.73 -22.39
N GLY A 35 -6.03 11.75 -21.85
CA GLY A 35 -6.00 13.10 -22.41
C GLY A 35 -7.42 13.63 -22.67
N SER A 36 -7.68 14.05 -23.91
CA SER A 36 -8.99 14.60 -24.29
C SER A 36 -10.15 13.60 -24.21
N ARG A 37 -9.87 12.28 -24.18
CA ARG A 37 -10.90 11.23 -24.08
C ARG A 37 -11.43 11.07 -22.65
N ALA A 38 -10.78 11.67 -21.63
CA ALA A 38 -11.29 11.67 -20.26
C ALA A 38 -12.70 12.27 -20.14
N LYS A 39 -13.08 13.19 -21.04
CA LYS A 39 -14.43 13.81 -21.10
C LYS A 39 -15.55 12.82 -21.44
N ASP A 40 -15.20 11.66 -21.98
CA ASP A 40 -16.15 10.60 -22.37
C ASP A 40 -16.56 9.75 -21.15
N PHE A 41 -15.94 9.98 -19.99
CA PHE A 41 -16.23 9.35 -18.72
C PHE A 41 -16.85 10.35 -17.74
N VAL A 42 -17.76 9.87 -16.90
CA VAL A 42 -18.41 10.63 -15.83
C VAL A 42 -18.27 9.83 -14.54
N PHE A 43 -17.69 10.44 -13.51
CA PHE A 43 -17.44 9.80 -12.21
C PHE A 43 -18.39 10.34 -11.15
N MET A 44 -18.92 9.45 -10.31
CA MET A 44 -19.86 9.82 -9.23
C MET A 44 -19.53 9.05 -7.94
N LEU A 45 -19.38 9.76 -6.83
CA LEU A 45 -19.29 9.10 -5.52
C LEU A 45 -20.68 8.82 -4.97
N GLU A 46 -20.91 7.57 -4.58
CA GLU A 46 -22.14 7.10 -3.94
C GLU A 46 -21.80 6.51 -2.58
N LYS A 47 -22.39 7.03 -1.51
CA LYS A 47 -22.24 6.42 -0.18
C LYS A 47 -22.86 5.02 -0.19
N GLN A 48 -22.18 4.07 0.43
CA GLN A 48 -22.66 2.71 0.65
C GLN A 48 -22.75 2.41 2.14
N ASP A 49 -23.78 1.64 2.49
CA ASP A 49 -24.10 1.27 3.88
C ASP A 49 -23.66 -0.17 4.23
N ASP A 50 -23.22 -0.98 3.25
CA ASP A 50 -23.08 -2.44 3.39
C ASP A 50 -21.62 -2.96 3.42
N GLY A 51 -20.64 -2.08 3.65
CA GLY A 51 -19.30 -2.41 4.15
C GLY A 51 -18.24 -2.80 3.11
N ASN A 52 -18.59 -3.30 1.92
CA ASN A 52 -17.62 -3.58 0.85
C ASN A 52 -17.77 -2.59 -0.30
N GLU A 53 -16.66 -2.19 -0.91
CA GLU A 53 -16.69 -1.31 -2.08
C GLU A 53 -17.47 -1.96 -3.23
N GLN A 54 -18.46 -1.24 -3.76
CA GLN A 54 -19.16 -1.59 -4.98
C GLN A 54 -19.01 -0.49 -6.04
N ILE A 55 -18.92 -0.93 -7.29
CA ILE A 55 -18.80 -0.08 -8.48
C ILE A 55 -20.00 -0.37 -9.39
N LYS A 56 -20.57 0.68 -9.99
CA LYS A 56 -21.58 0.59 -11.03
C LYS A 56 -21.06 1.23 -12.30
N ILE A 57 -21.23 0.57 -13.43
CA ILE A 57 -20.77 1.06 -14.74
C ILE A 57 -21.92 0.97 -15.73
N GLN A 58 -22.22 2.06 -16.44
CA GLN A 58 -23.29 2.09 -17.45
C GLN A 58 -22.98 3.07 -18.57
N SER A 59 -23.57 2.83 -19.75
CA SER A 59 -23.57 3.80 -20.83
C SER A 59 -24.75 4.75 -20.68
N LYS A 60 -24.49 6.06 -20.72
CA LYS A 60 -25.53 7.10 -20.69
C LYS A 60 -25.08 8.32 -21.48
N ASP A 61 -25.97 8.85 -22.33
CA ASP A 61 -25.72 10.03 -23.15
C ASP A 61 -24.41 9.98 -23.97
N LYS A 62 -24.11 8.80 -24.56
CA LYS A 62 -22.87 8.49 -25.31
C LYS A 62 -21.57 8.57 -24.47
N LYS A 63 -21.70 8.53 -23.15
CA LYS A 63 -20.60 8.49 -22.19
C LYS A 63 -20.66 7.23 -21.36
N ILE A 64 -19.58 6.96 -20.64
CA ILE A 64 -19.52 5.91 -19.63
C ILE A 64 -19.62 6.57 -18.25
N GLU A 65 -20.70 6.26 -17.53
CA GLU A 65 -20.88 6.67 -16.14
C GLU A 65 -20.33 5.57 -15.23
N ILE A 66 -19.47 5.94 -14.29
CA ILE A 66 -18.89 5.08 -13.26
C ILE A 66 -19.26 5.67 -11.91
N SER A 67 -19.95 4.92 -11.06
CA SER A 67 -20.23 5.31 -9.68
C SER A 67 -19.71 4.30 -8.67
N ALA A 68 -19.16 4.77 -7.54
CA ALA A 68 -18.59 3.91 -6.51
C ALA A 68 -18.48 4.62 -5.15
N SER A 69 -18.09 3.88 -4.12
CA SER A 69 -17.99 4.39 -2.74
C SER A 69 -16.71 5.15 -2.41
N SER A 70 -15.67 5.05 -3.25
CA SER A 70 -14.38 5.71 -3.06
C SER A 70 -13.74 6.12 -4.39
N GLN A 71 -12.77 7.04 -4.35
CA GLN A 71 -11.93 7.40 -5.49
C GLN A 71 -11.16 6.17 -6.01
N ASN A 72 -10.73 5.29 -5.10
CA ASN A 72 -10.03 4.06 -5.43
C ASN A 72 -10.89 3.14 -6.31
N ALA A 73 -12.13 2.90 -5.87
CA ALA A 73 -13.09 2.07 -6.58
C ALA A 73 -13.50 2.69 -7.94
N LEU A 74 -13.58 4.03 -8.04
CA LEU A 74 -13.78 4.70 -9.34
C LEU A 74 -12.63 4.45 -10.32
N GLY A 75 -11.39 4.45 -9.82
CA GLY A 75 -10.20 4.14 -10.64
C GLY A 75 -10.21 2.71 -11.15
N TYR A 76 -10.53 1.75 -10.28
CA TYR A 76 -10.69 0.37 -10.72
C TYR A 76 -11.80 0.24 -11.76
N GLY A 77 -12.96 0.88 -11.55
CA GLY A 77 -14.08 0.85 -12.51
C GLY A 77 -13.69 1.38 -13.90
N LEU A 78 -12.84 2.40 -13.95
CA LEU A 78 -12.28 2.90 -15.21
C LEU A 78 -11.43 1.83 -15.88
N ASN A 79 -10.44 1.28 -15.17
CA ASN A 79 -9.54 0.27 -15.72
C ASN A 79 -10.31 -0.98 -16.19
N TRP A 80 -11.29 -1.41 -15.41
CA TRP A 80 -12.16 -2.55 -15.74
C TRP A 80 -12.89 -2.32 -17.07
N TYR A 81 -13.50 -1.16 -17.27
CA TYR A 81 -14.16 -0.87 -18.55
C TYR A 81 -13.16 -0.82 -19.72
N LEU A 82 -11.99 -0.21 -19.51
CA LEU A 82 -10.94 -0.16 -20.54
C LEU A 82 -10.50 -1.56 -20.96
N ASN A 83 -10.25 -2.46 -20.00
CA ASN A 83 -9.84 -3.83 -20.25
C ASN A 83 -10.94 -4.65 -20.94
N HIS A 84 -12.15 -4.66 -20.38
CA HIS A 84 -13.22 -5.58 -20.79
C HIS A 84 -14.00 -5.12 -22.03
N TYR A 85 -14.14 -3.81 -22.25
CA TYR A 85 -14.90 -3.27 -23.37
C TYR A 85 -14.00 -2.67 -24.44
N CYS A 86 -12.96 -1.92 -24.07
CA CYS A 86 -12.09 -1.27 -25.05
C CYS A 86 -10.91 -2.14 -25.50
N HIS A 87 -10.66 -3.29 -24.85
CA HIS A 87 -9.45 -4.11 -25.04
C HIS A 87 -8.16 -3.28 -24.89
N ALA A 88 -8.21 -2.30 -23.99
CA ALA A 88 -7.12 -1.40 -23.67
C ALA A 88 -6.59 -1.73 -22.27
N GLN A 89 -5.26 -1.80 -22.13
CA GLN A 89 -4.58 -2.23 -20.92
C GLN A 89 -3.56 -1.19 -20.45
N TYR A 90 -3.65 -0.83 -19.17
CA TYR A 90 -2.66 -0.03 -18.47
C TYR A 90 -1.75 -0.90 -17.60
N ALA A 91 -0.60 -1.30 -18.14
CA ALA A 91 0.40 -2.09 -17.41
C ALA A 91 1.65 -1.25 -17.06
N ARG A 92 2.45 -1.69 -16.09
CA ARG A 92 3.78 -1.10 -15.79
C ARG A 92 4.77 -1.22 -16.96
N GLY A 93 4.57 -2.19 -17.85
CA GLY A 93 5.36 -2.41 -19.06
C GLY A 93 4.74 -1.79 -20.31
N PRO A 94 4.74 -2.49 -21.46
CA PRO A 94 4.02 -2.04 -22.65
C PRO A 94 2.54 -1.78 -22.35
N LYS A 95 2.07 -0.56 -22.62
CA LYS A 95 0.69 -0.14 -22.45
C LYS A 95 -0.04 -0.17 -23.80
N ASN A 96 -1.29 -0.61 -23.82
CA ASN A 96 -2.18 -0.46 -24.98
C ASN A 96 -3.37 0.40 -24.59
N LEU A 97 -3.30 1.71 -24.81
CA LEU A 97 -4.40 2.65 -24.49
C LEU A 97 -5.08 3.21 -25.75
N ILE A 98 -5.08 2.42 -26.83
CA ILE A 98 -5.75 2.82 -28.06
C ILE A 98 -7.24 2.54 -27.91
N LEU A 99 -8.02 3.60 -27.67
CA LEU A 99 -9.47 3.50 -27.57
C LEU A 99 -10.12 3.51 -28.96
N PRO A 100 -11.22 2.77 -29.15
CA PRO A 100 -12.03 2.91 -30.36
C PRO A 100 -12.58 4.34 -30.50
N ASP A 101 -12.89 4.74 -31.74
CA ASP A 101 -13.47 6.05 -32.05
C ASP A 101 -14.78 6.28 -31.28
N GLU A 102 -15.62 5.24 -31.25
CA GLU A 102 -16.83 5.18 -30.42
C GLU A 102 -16.62 4.21 -29.26
N LEU A 103 -16.90 4.66 -28.04
CA LEU A 103 -16.79 3.82 -26.85
C LEU A 103 -17.85 2.70 -26.90
N PRO A 104 -17.47 1.42 -26.67
CA PRO A 104 -18.42 0.31 -26.69
C PRO A 104 -19.54 0.48 -25.67
N VAL A 105 -20.77 0.27 -26.11
CA VAL A 105 -21.97 0.46 -25.29
C VAL A 105 -22.16 -0.70 -24.31
N ILE A 106 -22.57 -0.37 -23.09
CA ILE A 106 -22.99 -1.31 -22.05
C ILE A 106 -24.51 -1.46 -22.12
N ASP A 107 -24.99 -2.64 -22.52
CA ASP A 107 -26.43 -2.90 -22.71
C ASP A 107 -27.23 -2.87 -21.39
N SER A 108 -26.62 -3.33 -20.29
CA SER A 108 -27.21 -3.33 -18.95
C SER A 108 -26.18 -2.91 -17.92
N MET A 109 -26.60 -2.07 -16.96
CA MET A 109 -25.73 -1.61 -15.86
C MET A 109 -24.99 -2.78 -15.21
N ILE A 110 -23.67 -2.61 -15.12
CA ILE A 110 -22.73 -3.53 -14.50
C ILE A 110 -22.63 -3.17 -13.03
N VAL A 111 -22.72 -4.16 -12.15
CA VAL A 111 -22.48 -3.99 -10.71
C VAL A 111 -21.39 -4.95 -10.28
N LEU A 112 -20.34 -4.38 -9.70
CA LEU A 112 -19.15 -5.06 -9.22
C LEU A 112 -19.13 -4.91 -7.69
N ARG A 113 -18.89 -5.99 -6.91
CA ARG A 113 -18.60 -5.91 -5.44
C ARG A 113 -17.24 -6.52 -5.04
N ALA A 114 -16.39 -5.78 -4.32
CA ALA A 114 -15.05 -6.22 -3.94
C ALA A 114 -15.10 -7.47 -3.04
N SER A 115 -14.26 -8.47 -3.35
CA SER A 115 -14.11 -9.69 -2.54
C SER A 115 -13.26 -9.48 -1.29
N PHE A 116 -12.35 -8.50 -1.30
CA PHE A 116 -11.39 -8.25 -0.25
C PHE A 116 -11.42 -6.79 0.22
N GLU A 117 -11.35 -6.56 1.53
CA GLU A 117 -11.32 -5.22 2.11
C GLU A 117 -10.00 -4.51 1.79
N LYS A 118 -8.87 -5.23 1.92
CA LYS A 118 -7.53 -4.68 1.73
C LYS A 118 -6.86 -5.26 0.48
N ARG A 119 -6.31 -4.36 -0.34
CA ARG A 119 -5.44 -4.71 -1.47
C ARG A 119 -4.07 -4.11 -1.20
N TYR A 120 -3.20 -4.94 -0.65
CA TYR A 120 -1.87 -4.55 -0.20
C TYR A 120 -0.89 -4.44 -1.37
N TYR A 121 0.07 -3.53 -1.25
CA TYR A 121 1.08 -3.37 -2.28
C TYR A 121 2.46 -2.93 -1.77
N LEU A 122 3.50 -3.44 -2.43
CA LEU A 122 4.94 -3.18 -2.28
C LEU A 122 5.63 -3.90 -1.12
N ASN A 123 6.79 -4.48 -1.41
CA ASN A 123 7.78 -4.89 -0.40
C ASN A 123 8.69 -3.71 -0.03
N TYR A 124 9.33 -3.75 1.14
CA TYR A 124 10.48 -2.89 1.45
C TYR A 124 11.50 -2.92 0.32
N CYS A 125 11.86 -4.11 -0.16
CA CYS A 125 12.84 -4.32 -1.22
C CYS A 125 12.50 -3.57 -2.53
N THR A 126 11.22 -3.40 -2.88
CA THR A 126 10.79 -2.65 -4.09
C THR A 126 11.34 -1.23 -4.09
N TYR A 127 11.42 -0.60 -2.92
CA TYR A 127 11.94 0.75 -2.76
C TYR A 127 13.40 0.89 -3.20
N ASN A 128 14.16 -0.21 -3.22
CA ASN A 128 15.56 -0.18 -3.66
C ASN A 128 15.81 -0.88 -4.99
N TYR A 129 15.17 -2.01 -5.26
CA TYR A 129 15.43 -2.73 -6.51
C TYR A 129 14.71 -2.14 -7.73
N SER A 130 13.71 -1.29 -7.53
CA SER A 130 13.00 -0.60 -8.62
C SER A 130 12.89 0.91 -8.42
N MET A 131 12.74 1.41 -7.19
CA MET A 131 12.28 2.80 -6.96
C MET A 131 13.32 3.78 -6.39
N SER A 132 14.58 3.38 -6.17
CA SER A 132 15.60 4.22 -5.49
C SER A 132 15.78 5.61 -6.10
N TRP A 133 15.65 5.69 -7.43
CA TRP A 133 15.95 6.87 -8.23
C TRP A 133 14.71 7.57 -8.78
N TRP A 134 13.52 7.08 -8.43
CA TRP A 134 12.28 7.69 -8.90
C TRP A 134 12.13 9.12 -8.37
N ASP A 135 11.69 9.99 -9.27
CA ASP A 135 11.23 11.32 -8.96
C ASP A 135 9.70 11.33 -8.84
N TRP A 136 9.09 12.51 -8.88
CA TRP A 136 7.63 12.61 -8.74
C TRP A 136 6.88 11.99 -9.93
N ASP A 137 7.40 12.10 -11.14
CA ASP A 137 6.67 11.68 -12.34
C ASP A 137 6.54 10.15 -12.38
N GLU A 138 7.59 9.40 -11.99
CA GLU A 138 7.45 7.94 -11.83
C GLU A 138 6.52 7.57 -10.67
N TRP A 139 6.58 8.29 -9.54
CA TRP A 139 5.67 8.04 -8.42
C TRP A 139 4.22 8.38 -8.74
N GLU A 140 3.95 9.44 -9.49
CA GLU A 140 2.59 9.81 -9.92
C GLU A 140 2.03 8.76 -10.89
N ALA A 141 2.85 8.28 -11.83
CA ALA A 141 2.48 7.18 -12.71
C ALA A 141 2.21 5.87 -11.94
N GLU A 142 2.95 5.62 -10.88
CA GLU A 142 2.73 4.45 -10.01
C GLU A 142 1.48 4.60 -9.15
N LEU A 143 1.17 5.79 -8.63
CA LEU A 143 -0.07 6.04 -7.89
C LEU A 143 -1.30 5.93 -8.79
N ASP A 144 -1.18 6.34 -10.04
CA ASP A 144 -2.19 6.08 -11.07
C ASP A 144 -2.33 4.58 -11.35
N PHE A 145 -1.21 3.85 -11.42
CA PHE A 145 -1.23 2.40 -11.54
C PHE A 145 -1.94 1.74 -10.34
N MET A 146 -1.62 2.16 -9.12
CA MET A 146 -2.22 1.64 -7.89
C MET A 146 -3.75 1.82 -7.89
N VAL A 147 -4.26 3.02 -8.19
CA VAL A 147 -5.71 3.28 -8.18
C VAL A 147 -6.44 2.54 -9.29
N LEU A 148 -5.85 2.41 -10.48
CA LEU A 148 -6.43 1.66 -11.60
C LEU A 148 -6.52 0.15 -11.31
N HIS A 149 -5.69 -0.38 -10.43
CA HIS A 149 -5.71 -1.79 -10.00
C HIS A 149 -6.36 -2.00 -8.63
N GLY A 150 -7.04 -0.98 -8.10
CA GLY A 150 -7.79 -1.07 -6.84
C GLY A 150 -6.91 -1.21 -5.60
N ILE A 151 -5.61 -0.92 -5.66
CA ILE A 151 -4.71 -0.95 -4.50
C ILE A 151 -5.12 0.15 -3.52
N ASN A 152 -5.42 -0.22 -2.26
CA ASN A 152 -5.81 0.73 -1.22
C ASN A 152 -4.94 0.70 0.03
N MET A 153 -3.96 -0.20 0.13
CA MET A 153 -3.10 -0.32 1.32
C MET A 153 -1.61 -0.47 0.95
N PRO A 154 -1.00 0.54 0.30
CA PRO A 154 0.41 0.47 -0.09
C PRO A 154 1.37 0.73 1.08
N LEU A 155 2.51 0.03 1.11
CA LEU A 155 3.65 0.38 1.96
C LEU A 155 4.20 1.75 1.56
N SER A 156 4.50 2.62 2.54
CA SER A 156 4.94 4.01 2.32
C SER A 156 6.05 4.39 3.30
N ILE A 157 7.30 4.10 2.93
CA ILE A 157 8.48 4.22 3.82
C ILE A 157 9.53 5.23 3.34
N LEU A 158 9.33 5.85 2.17
CA LEU A 158 10.24 6.87 1.66
C LEU A 158 10.27 8.07 2.62
N GLY A 159 11.44 8.68 2.82
CA GLY A 159 11.57 9.85 3.69
C GLY A 159 11.61 9.52 5.18
N CYS A 160 11.65 8.24 5.57
CA CYS A 160 11.99 7.81 6.93
C CYS A 160 13.39 8.27 7.36
N GLU A 161 14.29 8.53 6.41
CA GLU A 161 15.58 9.17 6.64
C GLU A 161 15.41 10.49 7.40
N LYS A 162 14.40 11.30 7.05
CA LYS A 162 14.14 12.58 7.71
C LYS A 162 13.54 12.42 9.11
N VAL A 163 12.69 11.40 9.29
CA VAL A 163 12.13 11.06 10.61
C VAL A 163 13.26 10.69 11.57
N TYR A 164 14.16 9.80 11.15
CA TYR A 164 15.34 9.42 11.92
C TYR A 164 16.30 10.60 12.11
N PHE A 165 16.51 11.42 11.08
CA PHE A 165 17.36 12.60 11.20
C PHE A 165 16.88 13.52 12.33
N ASN A 166 15.59 13.88 12.33
CA ASN A 166 15.04 14.75 13.36
C ASN A 166 15.02 14.06 14.74
N THR A 167 14.73 12.76 14.78
CA THR A 167 14.69 11.97 16.02
C THR A 167 16.06 11.95 16.69
N LEU A 168 17.10 11.56 15.94
CA LEU A 168 18.47 11.48 16.45
C LEU A 168 19.02 12.87 16.78
N GLN A 169 18.64 13.92 16.04
CA GLN A 169 19.00 15.29 16.38
C GLN A 169 18.41 15.71 17.74
N ARG A 170 17.13 15.39 18.01
CA ARG A 170 16.50 15.62 19.33
C ARG A 170 17.13 14.81 20.46
N LEU A 171 17.80 13.71 20.14
CA LEU A 171 18.59 12.88 21.05
C LEU A 171 20.05 13.33 21.19
N GLY A 172 20.43 14.45 20.57
CA GLY A 172 21.76 15.04 20.69
C GLY A 172 22.85 14.40 19.83
N PHE A 173 22.49 13.63 18.80
CA PHE A 173 23.44 13.21 17.77
C PHE A 173 23.77 14.41 16.87
N SER A 174 25.05 14.52 16.51
CA SER A 174 25.52 15.46 15.50
C SER A 174 25.05 15.04 14.11
N GLU A 175 24.95 16.00 13.19
CA GLU A 175 24.59 15.72 11.80
C GLU A 175 25.47 14.64 11.16
N GLN A 176 26.77 14.64 11.46
CA GLN A 176 27.70 13.63 10.96
C GLN A 176 27.38 12.22 11.49
N GLU A 177 27.07 12.08 12.78
CA GLU A 177 26.68 10.79 13.36
C GLU A 177 25.36 10.28 12.75
N ILE A 178 24.43 11.18 12.47
CA ILE A 178 23.12 10.86 11.87
C ILE A 178 23.28 10.40 10.42
N LEU A 179 24.04 11.15 9.61
CA LEU A 179 24.27 10.81 8.21
C LEU A 179 25.14 9.56 8.04
N ALA A 180 25.95 9.19 9.05
CA ALA A 180 26.67 7.93 9.07
C ALA A 180 25.76 6.73 9.36
N PHE A 181 24.60 6.94 10.01
CA PHE A 181 23.61 5.90 10.25
C PHE A 181 22.69 5.67 9.04
N ILE A 182 22.26 6.76 8.40
CA ILE A 182 21.41 6.69 7.21
C ILE A 182 22.19 6.10 6.04
N PRO A 183 21.68 5.04 5.38
CA PRO A 183 22.40 4.40 4.29
C PRO A 183 22.34 5.23 3.00
N GLY A 184 23.05 4.77 1.97
CA GLY A 184 22.89 5.26 0.62
C GLY A 184 21.48 4.98 0.05
N PRO A 185 21.06 5.71 -1.00
CA PRO A 185 19.71 5.64 -1.59
C PRO A 185 19.24 4.25 -2.05
N ALA A 186 20.19 3.36 -2.28
CA ALA A 186 19.96 2.00 -2.76
C ALA A 186 19.82 0.98 -1.64
N TYR A 187 19.79 1.38 -0.36
CA TYR A 187 19.79 0.44 0.77
C TYR A 187 18.80 0.77 1.91
N THR A 188 17.89 1.74 1.72
CA THR A 188 16.85 2.12 2.70
C THR A 188 16.01 0.93 3.19
N ALA A 189 15.67 -0.02 2.32
CA ALA A 189 14.89 -1.22 2.65
C ALA A 189 15.56 -2.04 3.76
N TRP A 190 16.80 -2.47 3.53
CA TRP A 190 17.57 -3.26 4.51
C TRP A 190 17.93 -2.48 5.75
N TRP A 191 18.02 -1.15 5.68
CA TRP A 191 18.19 -0.32 6.86
C TRP A 191 16.94 -0.30 7.74
N LEU A 192 15.76 -0.07 7.17
CA LEU A 192 14.49 -0.05 7.92
C LEU A 192 14.03 -1.43 8.40
N MET A 193 14.54 -2.51 7.81
CA MET A 193 14.41 -3.89 8.32
C MET A 193 15.54 -4.25 9.32
N GLY A 194 16.44 -3.32 9.61
CA GLY A 194 17.48 -3.44 10.64
C GLY A 194 18.61 -4.40 10.30
N ASN A 195 18.89 -4.60 9.02
CA ASN A 195 19.93 -5.50 8.51
C ASN A 195 21.29 -4.81 8.31
N LEU A 196 21.30 -3.51 8.02
CA LEU A 196 22.53 -2.72 7.84
C LEU A 196 22.31 -1.26 8.27
N GLU A 197 23.39 -0.53 8.49
CA GLU A 197 23.39 0.93 8.63
C GLU A 197 24.53 1.56 7.81
N GLY A 198 24.35 2.81 7.38
CA GLY A 198 25.39 3.64 6.75
C GLY A 198 25.92 3.20 5.39
N TYR A 199 25.70 1.96 4.97
CA TYR A 199 26.29 1.42 3.74
C TYR A 199 25.81 2.16 2.48
N GLY A 200 26.73 2.47 1.57
CA GLY A 200 26.47 3.30 0.39
C GLY A 200 26.30 4.80 0.67
N GLY A 201 26.35 5.22 1.94
CA GLY A 201 26.32 6.62 2.37
C GLY A 201 27.72 7.20 2.61
N PRO A 202 27.81 8.36 3.29
CA PRO A 202 26.68 9.17 3.76
C PRO A 202 25.95 9.85 2.60
N VAL A 203 24.64 10.00 2.73
CA VAL A 203 23.84 10.88 1.87
C VAL A 203 24.04 12.35 2.27
N SER A 204 23.69 13.28 1.38
CA SER A 204 23.66 14.70 1.73
C SER A 204 22.42 15.04 2.56
N THR A 205 22.49 16.08 3.38
CA THR A 205 21.33 16.60 4.10
C THR A 205 20.22 17.05 3.13
N GLU A 206 20.58 17.60 1.97
CA GLU A 206 19.61 17.96 0.92
C GLU A 206 18.85 16.74 0.39
N TRP A 207 19.52 15.59 0.19
CA TRP A 207 18.86 14.35 -0.20
C TRP A 207 17.79 13.93 0.81
N VAL A 208 18.11 13.99 2.11
CA VAL A 208 17.16 13.69 3.20
C VAL A 208 15.94 14.63 3.14
N HIS A 209 16.15 15.92 2.86
CA HIS A 209 15.06 16.89 2.70
C HIS A 209 14.24 16.69 1.43
N GLU A 210 14.89 16.32 0.32
CA GLU A 210 14.22 16.03 -0.94
C GLU A 210 13.30 14.81 -0.83
N LYS A 211 13.78 13.71 -0.24
CA LYS A 211 12.95 12.51 -0.05
C LYS A 211 11.78 12.74 0.90
N ALA A 212 11.94 13.59 1.92
CA ALA A 212 10.81 14.00 2.74
C ALA A 212 9.76 14.82 1.96
N ARG A 213 10.18 15.74 1.10
CA ARG A 213 9.25 16.51 0.23
C ARG A 213 8.54 15.62 -0.78
N LEU A 214 9.26 14.67 -1.38
CA LEU A 214 8.68 13.69 -2.29
C LEU A 214 7.63 12.83 -1.57
N GLN A 215 7.97 12.31 -0.38
CA GLN A 215 7.04 11.54 0.44
C GLN A 215 5.78 12.33 0.81
N GLN A 216 5.90 13.62 1.14
CA GLN A 216 4.72 14.47 1.42
C GLN A 216 3.76 14.51 0.22
N ARG A 217 4.28 14.62 -1.00
CA ARG A 217 3.46 14.60 -2.23
C ARG A 217 2.83 13.22 -2.46
N ILE A 218 3.59 12.14 -2.25
CA ILE A 218 3.11 10.76 -2.38
C ILE A 218 1.96 10.50 -1.41
N VAL A 219 2.15 10.79 -0.12
CA VAL A 219 1.14 10.59 0.93
C VAL A 219 -0.10 11.44 0.69
N GLN A 220 0.06 12.69 0.25
CA GLN A 220 -1.07 13.53 -0.12
C GLN A 220 -1.88 12.86 -1.24
N ARG A 221 -1.22 12.41 -2.31
CA ARG A 221 -1.91 11.80 -3.44
C ARG A 221 -2.54 10.45 -3.10
N MET A 222 -1.89 9.63 -2.27
CA MET A 222 -2.49 8.41 -1.72
C MET A 222 -3.80 8.70 -0.99
N ARG A 223 -3.82 9.72 -0.12
CA ARG A 223 -5.04 10.12 0.61
C ARG A 223 -6.12 10.69 -0.31
N GLU A 224 -5.76 11.48 -1.31
CA GLU A 224 -6.69 11.97 -2.34
C GLU A 224 -7.35 10.83 -3.12
N LEU A 225 -6.66 9.69 -3.27
CA LEU A 225 -7.15 8.48 -3.94
C LEU A 225 -7.73 7.44 -2.97
N ASP A 226 -8.05 7.86 -1.74
CA ASP A 226 -8.60 7.02 -0.66
C ASP A 226 -7.74 5.78 -0.30
N MET A 227 -6.43 5.84 -0.54
CA MET A 227 -5.48 4.82 -0.10
C MET A 227 -5.06 5.06 1.37
N GLN A 228 -4.77 3.97 2.07
CA GLN A 228 -4.30 3.93 3.45
C GLN A 228 -2.83 3.53 3.50
N PRO A 229 -1.89 4.51 3.50
CA PRO A 229 -0.47 4.20 3.50
C PRO A 229 -0.06 3.50 4.80
N ILE A 230 0.88 2.56 4.69
CA ILE A 230 1.54 1.92 5.84
C ILE A 230 2.87 2.63 6.09
N PHE A 231 2.99 3.34 7.21
CA PHE A 231 4.23 4.03 7.59
C PHE A 231 5.18 3.12 8.36
N GLN A 232 6.46 3.50 8.45
CA GLN A 232 7.40 2.79 9.31
C GLN A 232 7.09 3.07 10.79
N GLY A 233 6.78 2.02 11.55
CA GLY A 233 6.72 2.02 12.99
C GLY A 233 8.11 1.91 13.64
N PHE A 234 8.22 2.39 14.87
CA PHE A 234 9.45 2.31 15.65
C PHE A 234 9.47 1.05 16.50
N TYR A 235 10.38 0.13 16.17
CA TYR A 235 10.60 -1.13 16.90
C TYR A 235 11.91 -1.17 17.70
N GLY A 236 12.60 -0.03 17.81
CA GLY A 236 13.84 0.10 18.60
C GLY A 236 15.11 0.32 17.80
N LEU A 237 15.04 0.37 16.46
CA LEU A 237 16.18 0.54 15.57
C LEU A 237 16.98 1.82 15.86
N MET A 238 18.27 1.66 16.16
CA MET A 238 19.20 2.72 16.59
C MET A 238 20.62 2.52 16.02
N PRO A 239 21.40 3.60 15.83
CA PRO A 239 22.80 3.50 15.37
C PRO A 239 23.67 2.61 16.25
N THR A 240 24.67 1.93 15.69
CA THR A 240 25.67 1.16 16.46
C THR A 240 26.43 1.99 17.49
N THR A 241 26.55 3.30 17.27
CA THR A 241 27.18 4.26 18.19
C THR A 241 26.32 4.60 19.41
N SER A 242 25.05 4.18 19.44
CA SER A 242 24.10 4.53 20.50
C SER A 242 24.51 4.02 21.88
N ALA A 243 25.15 2.85 21.96
CA ALA A 243 25.62 2.29 23.22
C ALA A 243 26.69 3.17 23.90
N ALA A 244 27.54 3.84 23.11
CA ALA A 244 28.53 4.79 23.64
C ALA A 244 27.86 6.09 24.12
N LYS A 245 26.80 6.52 23.44
CA LYS A 245 26.07 7.76 23.76
C LYS A 245 25.12 7.60 24.95
N PHE A 246 24.53 6.41 25.11
CA PHE A 246 23.64 6.05 26.20
C PHE A 246 24.19 4.84 26.98
N PRO A 247 25.30 5.02 27.73
CA PRO A 247 26.02 3.90 28.35
C PRO A 247 25.26 3.21 29.49
N GLN A 248 24.16 3.80 29.97
CA GLN A 248 23.30 3.23 30.99
C GLN A 248 22.08 2.49 30.41
N SER A 249 21.88 2.55 29.09
CA SER A 249 20.75 1.92 28.43
C SER A 249 21.09 0.56 27.87
N ARG A 250 20.10 -0.32 27.85
CA ARG A 250 20.21 -1.67 27.31
C ARG A 250 19.91 -1.67 25.81
N PHE A 251 20.85 -2.21 25.05
CA PHE A 251 20.72 -2.44 23.62
C PHE A 251 20.86 -3.93 23.31
N ILE A 252 20.13 -4.38 22.31
CA ILE A 252 20.19 -5.71 21.70
C ILE A 252 21.07 -5.59 20.47
N ASN A 253 22.06 -6.49 20.38
CA ASN A 253 22.92 -6.61 19.22
C ASN A 253 22.59 -7.91 18.48
N SER A 254 22.00 -7.80 17.29
CA SER A 254 21.59 -8.94 16.46
C SER A 254 22.72 -9.44 15.53
N GLY A 255 23.97 -9.06 15.79
CA GLY A 255 25.14 -9.54 15.08
C GLY A 255 25.24 -8.99 13.65
N LYS A 256 25.41 -9.87 12.68
CA LYS A 256 25.63 -9.52 11.28
C LYS A 256 24.52 -10.07 10.37
N TRP A 257 24.26 -9.38 9.27
CA TRP A 257 23.44 -9.88 8.16
C TRP A 257 24.24 -9.76 6.87
N ALA A 258 24.39 -10.87 6.13
CA ALA A 258 25.16 -10.93 4.88
C ALA A 258 26.58 -10.30 4.95
N GLY A 259 27.22 -10.34 6.13
CA GLY A 259 28.54 -9.74 6.41
C GLY A 259 28.52 -8.30 6.93
N TYR A 260 27.40 -7.59 6.84
CA TYR A 260 27.20 -6.26 7.39
C TYR A 260 26.89 -6.30 8.88
N ASP A 261 27.44 -5.35 9.64
CA ASP A 261 27.04 -5.17 11.04
C ASP A 261 25.61 -4.62 11.09
N ARG A 262 24.77 -5.26 11.90
CA ARG A 262 23.40 -4.81 12.10
C ARG A 262 23.38 -3.61 13.04
N PRO A 263 22.47 -2.65 12.84
CA PRO A 263 22.18 -1.62 13.83
C PRO A 263 21.71 -2.23 15.15
N LEU A 264 21.79 -1.44 16.23
CA LEU A 264 21.32 -1.87 17.54
C LEU A 264 19.80 -1.73 17.61
N LEU A 265 19.17 -2.54 18.47
CA LEU A 265 17.81 -2.29 18.93
C LEU A 265 17.84 -1.84 20.39
N VAL A 266 17.25 -0.70 20.74
CA VAL A 266 17.03 -0.38 22.15
C VAL A 266 16.04 -1.39 22.74
N ASP A 267 16.38 -1.97 23.89
CA ASP A 267 15.52 -2.96 24.55
C ASP A 267 14.18 -2.31 24.94
N PRO A 268 13.02 -2.88 24.54
CA PRO A 268 11.71 -2.31 24.87
C PRO A 268 11.42 -2.16 26.38
N THR A 269 12.13 -2.91 27.24
CA THR A 269 12.05 -2.79 28.70
C THR A 269 12.85 -1.62 29.27
N ASP A 270 13.75 -1.03 28.48
CA ASP A 270 14.52 0.14 28.87
C ASP A 270 13.66 1.41 28.75
N SER A 271 13.76 2.30 29.75
CA SER A 271 13.05 3.58 29.74
C SER A 271 13.38 4.46 28.52
N LEU A 272 14.57 4.30 27.93
CA LEU A 272 14.99 5.00 26.73
C LEU A 272 14.10 4.64 25.53
N PHE A 273 13.58 3.41 25.45
CA PHE A 273 12.72 2.98 24.34
C PHE A 273 11.50 3.88 24.18
N GLN A 274 10.75 4.08 25.27
CA GLN A 274 9.53 4.90 25.24
C GLN A 274 9.84 6.37 24.92
N HIS A 275 10.97 6.87 25.41
CA HIS A 275 11.41 8.23 25.10
C HIS A 275 11.70 8.42 23.61
N ILE A 276 12.46 7.49 23.00
CA ILE A 276 12.78 7.54 21.57
C ILE A 276 11.51 7.33 20.73
N ALA A 277 10.68 6.35 21.07
CA ALA A 277 9.44 6.07 20.37
C ALA A 277 8.52 7.31 20.32
N SER A 278 8.37 8.01 21.46
CA SER A 278 7.60 9.26 21.50
C SER A 278 8.16 10.32 20.57
N ILE A 279 9.49 10.52 20.55
CA ILE A 279 10.14 11.47 19.65
C ILE A 279 9.93 11.06 18.19
N TYR A 280 10.12 9.78 17.88
CA TYR A 280 9.99 9.25 16.52
C TYR A 280 8.58 9.47 15.98
N TYR A 281 7.54 9.10 16.75
CA TYR A 281 6.15 9.27 16.31
C TYR A 281 5.74 10.74 16.24
N ASP A 282 6.24 11.61 17.13
CA ASP A 282 6.07 13.06 17.00
C ASP A 282 6.61 13.56 15.66
N GLU A 283 7.82 13.15 15.26
CA GLU A 283 8.45 13.60 14.01
C GLU A 283 7.78 12.99 12.78
N LEU A 284 7.37 11.73 12.84
CA LEU A 284 6.62 11.06 11.78
C LEU A 284 5.29 11.79 11.52
N GLU A 285 4.52 12.07 12.57
CA GLU A 285 3.24 12.78 12.46
C GLU A 285 3.41 14.21 11.95
N LYS A 286 4.43 14.95 12.42
CA LYS A 286 4.71 16.30 11.93
C LYS A 286 4.99 16.32 10.43
N LEU A 287 5.71 15.33 9.91
CA LEU A 287 6.13 15.29 8.51
C LEU A 287 5.03 14.79 7.59
N TYR A 288 4.32 13.73 7.98
CA TYR A 288 3.43 12.98 7.09
C TYR A 288 2.00 12.81 7.61
N GLY A 289 1.70 13.25 8.84
CA GLY A 289 0.41 13.07 9.50
C GLY A 289 0.19 11.65 10.03
N LYS A 290 -1.05 11.34 10.40
CA LYS A 290 -1.43 10.03 10.97
C LYS A 290 -1.72 9.00 9.87
N ALA A 291 -1.45 7.74 10.19
CA ALA A 291 -1.92 6.56 9.45
C ALA A 291 -2.64 5.59 10.39
N ASN A 292 -3.36 4.63 9.81
CA ASN A 292 -4.02 3.54 10.54
C ASN A 292 -3.15 2.28 10.63
N TYR A 293 -2.06 2.23 9.84
CA TYR A 293 -1.21 1.06 9.68
C TYR A 293 0.26 1.48 9.76
N TYR A 294 1.02 0.71 10.53
CA TYR A 294 2.46 0.92 10.69
C TYR A 294 3.18 -0.42 10.55
N GLY A 295 4.18 -0.48 9.68
CA GLY A 295 5.03 -1.65 9.47
C GLY A 295 6.29 -1.62 10.35
N GLY A 296 7.06 -2.71 10.34
CA GLY A 296 8.37 -2.75 10.99
C GLY A 296 8.59 -4.09 11.67
N ASP A 297 9.66 -4.76 11.30
CA ASP A 297 9.88 -6.17 11.59
C ASP A 297 11.14 -6.35 12.45
N PRO A 298 11.02 -6.31 13.79
CA PRO A 298 12.15 -6.63 14.65
C PRO A 298 12.67 -8.03 14.29
N PHE A 299 13.99 -8.19 14.26
CA PHE A 299 14.67 -9.47 13.98
C PHE A 299 14.49 -10.04 12.56
N HIS A 300 14.09 -9.22 11.58
CA HIS A 300 14.00 -9.65 10.18
C HIS A 300 15.33 -10.26 9.66
N GLU A 301 15.27 -11.50 9.16
CA GLU A 301 16.41 -12.31 8.70
C GLU A 301 17.61 -12.30 9.68
N GLY A 302 17.32 -12.33 10.98
CA GLY A 302 18.33 -12.35 12.02
C GLY A 302 17.96 -13.30 13.14
N GLU A 303 18.97 -13.75 13.87
CA GLU A 303 18.74 -14.45 15.11
C GLU A 303 18.36 -13.45 16.21
N VAL A 304 17.46 -13.88 17.09
CA VAL A 304 17.20 -13.16 18.34
C VAL A 304 18.39 -13.45 19.27
N ALA A 305 19.22 -12.44 19.51
CA ALA A 305 20.39 -12.59 20.36
C ALA A 305 20.04 -12.45 21.86
N GLY A 306 20.51 -13.40 22.68
CA GLY A 306 20.43 -13.36 24.14
C GLY A 306 19.07 -13.75 24.74
N ASP A 307 18.92 -13.58 26.05
CA ASP A 307 17.71 -13.95 26.81
C ASP A 307 16.63 -12.86 26.75
N ILE A 308 16.18 -12.52 25.54
CA ILE A 308 15.08 -11.56 25.34
C ILE A 308 13.75 -12.30 25.49
N ASN A 309 12.89 -11.80 26.38
CA ASN A 309 11.50 -12.26 26.43
C ASN A 309 10.73 -11.64 25.25
N LEU A 310 10.50 -12.42 24.20
CA LEU A 310 9.92 -11.92 22.95
C LEU A 310 8.48 -11.48 23.14
N ALA A 311 7.69 -12.20 23.94
CA ALA A 311 6.32 -11.78 24.25
C ALA A 311 6.30 -10.39 24.90
N LEU A 312 7.12 -10.18 25.93
CA LEU A 312 7.22 -8.87 26.60
C LEU A 312 7.71 -7.78 25.63
N ALA A 313 8.71 -8.07 24.80
CA ALA A 313 9.23 -7.14 23.81
C ALA A 313 8.14 -6.72 22.80
N GLY A 314 7.41 -7.69 22.23
CA GLY A 314 6.31 -7.43 21.29
C GLY A 314 5.23 -6.55 21.91
N GLY A 315 4.78 -6.89 23.13
CA GLY A 315 3.77 -6.11 23.85
C GLY A 315 4.21 -4.68 24.14
N LEU A 316 5.48 -4.45 24.49
CA LEU A 316 6.00 -3.11 24.77
C LEU A 316 6.21 -2.27 23.51
N ILE A 317 6.64 -2.86 22.39
CA ILE A 317 6.74 -2.19 21.10
C ILE A 317 5.34 -1.78 20.63
N GLN A 318 4.37 -2.70 20.64
CA GLN A 318 2.99 -2.41 20.25
C GLN A 318 2.39 -1.32 21.16
N LYS A 319 2.60 -1.41 22.47
CA LYS A 319 2.14 -0.39 23.42
C LYS A 319 2.71 0.99 23.11
N ALA A 320 3.99 1.11 22.75
CA ALA A 320 4.57 2.40 22.39
C ALA A 320 3.92 3.02 21.15
N MET A 321 3.58 2.20 20.14
CA MET A 321 2.81 2.64 18.98
C MET A 321 1.40 3.11 19.40
N LEU A 322 0.69 2.30 20.19
CA LEU A 322 -0.69 2.59 20.60
C LEU A 322 -0.82 3.78 21.57
N ASN A 323 0.22 4.08 22.34
CA ASN A 323 0.27 5.29 23.17
C ASN A 323 0.16 6.57 22.33
N HIS A 324 0.63 6.54 21.08
CA HIS A 324 0.55 7.67 20.16
C HIS A 324 -0.63 7.54 19.18
N TYR A 325 -0.94 6.31 18.75
CA TYR A 325 -2.04 6.00 17.82
C TYR A 325 -2.93 4.87 18.37
N PRO A 326 -3.94 5.19 19.20
CA PRO A 326 -4.74 4.16 19.90
C PRO A 326 -5.46 3.16 19.00
N GLU A 327 -5.79 3.55 17.76
CA GLU A 327 -6.52 2.72 16.79
C GLU A 327 -5.61 2.12 15.71
N ALA A 328 -4.29 2.29 15.83
CA ALA A 328 -3.34 1.79 14.84
C ALA A 328 -3.29 0.27 14.80
N ASN A 329 -2.90 -0.26 13.64
CA ASN A 329 -2.59 -1.66 13.45
C ASN A 329 -1.11 -1.79 13.10
N TRP A 330 -0.42 -2.71 13.76
CA TRP A 330 0.94 -3.10 13.41
C TRP A 330 0.90 -4.20 12.34
N VAL A 331 1.49 -3.90 11.19
CA VAL A 331 1.60 -4.78 10.04
C VAL A 331 2.95 -5.50 10.10
N LEU A 332 2.93 -6.83 10.15
CA LEU A 332 4.12 -7.68 10.29
C LEU A 332 4.29 -8.62 9.10
N GLN A 333 5.52 -8.77 8.63
CA GLN A 333 5.88 -9.67 7.53
C GLN A 333 6.09 -11.09 8.06
N ASN A 334 5.24 -12.04 7.63
CA ASN A 334 5.49 -13.48 7.84
C ASN A 334 6.51 -13.98 6.81
N TRP A 335 7.78 -13.98 7.20
CA TRP A 335 8.91 -14.46 6.38
C TRP A 335 9.80 -15.38 7.20
N ALA A 336 10.00 -16.60 6.69
CA ALA A 336 10.66 -17.68 7.41
C ALA A 336 10.04 -17.88 8.81
N GLU A 337 10.80 -17.65 9.88
CA GLU A 337 10.35 -17.84 11.27
C GLU A 337 9.85 -16.53 11.93
N ASN A 338 9.90 -15.40 11.23
CA ASN A 338 9.49 -14.10 11.76
C ASN A 338 8.08 -13.69 11.24
N PRO A 339 7.22 -13.09 12.08
CA PRO A 339 7.31 -13.01 13.53
C PRO A 339 7.14 -14.39 14.18
N SER A 340 7.87 -14.65 15.25
CA SER A 340 7.71 -15.89 16.02
C SER A 340 6.36 -15.92 16.75
N ASP A 341 5.83 -17.11 17.05
CA ASP A 341 4.60 -17.24 17.83
C ASP A 341 4.74 -16.62 19.23
N GLU A 342 5.92 -16.69 19.84
CA GLU A 342 6.19 -16.06 21.14
C GLU A 342 6.06 -14.54 21.09
N LEU A 343 6.62 -13.90 20.05
CA LEU A 343 6.48 -12.46 19.85
C LEU A 343 4.98 -12.08 19.71
N LEU A 344 4.24 -12.83 18.89
CA LEU A 344 2.81 -12.62 18.65
C LEU A 344 1.95 -12.76 19.92
N GLN A 345 2.26 -13.72 20.80
CA GLN A 345 1.52 -13.96 22.04
C GLN A 345 1.55 -12.78 23.03
N GLY A 346 2.57 -11.93 22.92
CA GLY A 346 2.72 -10.76 23.79
C GLY A 346 1.90 -9.53 23.39
N MET A 347 1.26 -9.57 22.22
CA MET A 347 0.61 -8.42 21.59
C MET A 347 -0.92 -8.57 21.59
N ASP A 348 -1.64 -7.44 21.59
CA ASP A 348 -3.09 -7.44 21.40
C ASP A 348 -3.43 -7.80 19.94
N PRO A 349 -4.09 -8.94 19.69
CA PRO A 349 -4.42 -9.40 18.34
C PRO A 349 -5.34 -8.44 17.57
N LYS A 350 -6.08 -7.55 18.25
CA LYS A 350 -6.95 -6.57 17.59
C LYS A 350 -6.17 -5.57 16.73
N HIS A 351 -4.94 -5.28 17.14
CA HIS A 351 -4.05 -4.28 16.56
C HIS A 351 -2.94 -4.93 15.72
N LEU A 352 -3.12 -6.16 15.25
CA LEU A 352 -2.16 -6.86 14.39
C LEU A 352 -2.75 -7.20 13.03
N VAL A 353 -1.92 -7.08 12.01
CA VAL A 353 -2.16 -7.63 10.67
C VAL A 353 -0.91 -8.35 10.20
N VAL A 354 -1.03 -9.63 9.84
CA VAL A 354 0.08 -10.41 9.30
C VAL A 354 0.03 -10.43 7.76
N LEU A 355 1.12 -10.07 7.11
CA LEU A 355 1.30 -10.25 5.67
C LEU A 355 1.89 -11.65 5.44
N ASP A 356 1.12 -12.57 4.87
CA ASP A 356 1.66 -13.88 4.46
C ASP A 356 2.45 -13.70 3.16
N LEU A 357 3.74 -13.36 3.31
CA LEU A 357 4.54 -12.79 2.23
C LEU A 357 4.55 -13.66 0.98
N PHE A 358 4.84 -14.95 1.15
CA PHE A 358 5.08 -15.89 0.05
C PHE A 358 3.94 -16.89 -0.12
N GLY A 359 2.70 -16.39 -0.04
CA GLY A 359 1.47 -17.19 -0.03
C GLY A 359 1.30 -18.11 -1.24
N GLU A 360 1.90 -17.77 -2.38
CA GLU A 360 1.84 -18.58 -3.60
C GLU A 360 2.77 -19.81 -3.59
N THR A 361 3.80 -19.81 -2.73
CA THR A 361 4.82 -20.87 -2.70
C THR A 361 5.05 -21.50 -1.33
N GLN A 362 5.12 -20.69 -0.28
CA GLN A 362 5.28 -21.12 1.11
C GLN A 362 4.16 -20.49 1.97
N PRO A 363 2.91 -20.99 1.82
CA PRO A 363 1.76 -20.39 2.50
C PRO A 363 1.83 -20.58 4.01
N GLY A 364 2.22 -19.53 4.73
CA GLY A 364 2.26 -19.51 6.18
C GLY A 364 0.88 -19.69 6.79
N TRP A 365 -0.17 -19.22 6.12
CA TRP A 365 -1.55 -19.41 6.58
C TRP A 365 -1.93 -20.88 6.73
N ARG A 366 -1.35 -21.78 5.91
CA ARG A 366 -1.60 -23.23 6.02
C ARG A 366 -0.80 -23.88 7.14
N SER A 367 0.45 -23.46 7.35
CA SER A 367 1.34 -24.06 8.36
C SER A 367 1.13 -23.50 9.77
N ARG A 368 0.57 -22.31 9.91
CA ARG A 368 0.39 -21.59 11.19
C ARG A 368 -1.07 -21.45 11.59
N GLU A 369 -1.93 -22.38 11.18
CA GLU A 369 -3.36 -22.41 11.51
C GLU A 369 -4.05 -21.05 11.29
N CYS A 370 -3.77 -20.43 10.14
CA CYS A 370 -4.28 -19.11 9.77
C CYS A 370 -3.93 -18.04 10.81
N PHE A 371 -2.67 -18.08 11.22
CA PHE A 371 -2.04 -17.20 12.21
C PHE A 371 -2.80 -17.17 13.53
N SER A 372 -3.31 -18.33 13.95
CA SER A 372 -4.04 -18.52 15.22
C SER A 372 -5.17 -17.51 15.44
N GLY A 373 -5.84 -17.09 14.37
CA GLY A 373 -6.97 -16.16 14.44
C GLY A 373 -6.62 -14.67 14.34
N LEU A 374 -5.35 -14.32 14.08
CA LEU A 374 -4.94 -12.95 13.75
C LEU A 374 -5.53 -12.53 12.39
N LYS A 375 -5.71 -11.21 12.21
CA LYS A 375 -6.02 -10.64 10.90
C LYS A 375 -4.82 -10.83 9.98
N TRP A 376 -5.04 -11.18 8.73
CA TRP A 376 -3.95 -11.43 7.79
C TRP A 376 -4.31 -11.09 6.34
N ILE A 377 -3.29 -10.95 5.50
CA ILE A 377 -3.39 -10.66 4.08
C ILE A 377 -2.58 -11.71 3.33
N TRP A 378 -3.19 -12.40 2.37
CA TRP A 378 -2.48 -13.30 1.48
C TRP A 378 -1.66 -12.47 0.48
N CYS A 379 -0.36 -12.72 0.35
CA CYS A 379 0.46 -11.99 -0.61
C CYS A 379 1.14 -12.91 -1.62
N SER A 380 1.46 -12.36 -2.80
CA SER A 380 2.40 -12.95 -3.74
C SER A 380 3.68 -12.11 -3.81
N ILE A 381 4.83 -12.74 -3.61
CA ILE A 381 6.14 -12.11 -3.87
C ILE A 381 6.37 -12.03 -5.37
N ASN A 382 6.22 -13.16 -6.07
CA ASN A 382 6.50 -13.35 -7.49
C ASN A 382 7.96 -13.13 -7.94
N ASN A 383 8.62 -12.06 -7.49
CA ASN A 383 9.95 -11.65 -7.91
C ASN A 383 10.90 -11.44 -6.72
N PHE A 384 12.12 -11.98 -6.83
CA PHE A 384 13.21 -11.81 -5.87
C PHE A 384 14.40 -11.10 -6.52
N GLY A 385 14.87 -10.01 -5.91
CA GLY A 385 16.03 -9.23 -6.30
C GLY A 385 15.92 -8.53 -7.66
N ASN A 386 14.70 -8.34 -8.17
CA ASN A 386 14.44 -7.86 -9.52
C ASN A 386 15.15 -8.69 -10.60
N LYS A 387 15.35 -9.98 -10.35
CA LYS A 387 16.03 -10.89 -11.28
C LYS A 387 15.16 -11.11 -12.51
N VAL A 388 15.79 -11.09 -13.68
CA VAL A 388 15.13 -11.33 -14.95
C VAL A 388 14.93 -12.82 -15.17
N GLY A 389 13.69 -13.24 -15.43
CA GLY A 389 13.37 -14.61 -15.81
C GLY A 389 11.89 -14.78 -16.16
N PHE A 390 11.53 -15.86 -16.84
CA PHE A 390 10.13 -16.24 -17.04
C PHE A 390 9.72 -17.22 -15.94
N HIS A 391 9.06 -16.72 -14.89
CA HIS A 391 8.59 -17.51 -13.75
C HIS A 391 7.25 -16.97 -13.24
N GLY A 392 6.55 -17.77 -12.45
CA GLY A 392 5.26 -17.45 -11.86
C GLY A 392 4.54 -18.72 -11.40
N LYS A 393 3.54 -18.55 -10.53
CA LYS A 393 2.61 -19.61 -10.11
C LYS A 393 1.16 -19.14 -10.29
N PRO A 394 0.72 -18.94 -11.55
CA PRO A 394 -0.59 -18.37 -11.83
C PRO A 394 -1.75 -19.25 -11.29
N ASP A 395 -1.55 -20.57 -11.26
CA ASP A 395 -2.46 -21.52 -10.64
C ASP A 395 -2.67 -21.25 -9.14
N SER A 396 -1.57 -21.07 -8.41
CA SER A 396 -1.60 -20.76 -6.97
C SER A 396 -2.20 -19.39 -6.72
N ILE A 397 -1.84 -18.38 -7.52
CA ILE A 397 -2.37 -17.01 -7.42
C ILE A 397 -3.88 -16.98 -7.63
N ALA A 398 -4.40 -17.72 -8.62
CA ALA A 398 -5.83 -17.74 -8.93
C ALA A 398 -6.66 -18.53 -7.92
N ILE A 399 -6.09 -19.55 -7.27
CA ILE A 399 -6.85 -20.50 -6.44
C ILE A 399 -6.70 -20.21 -4.94
N ALA A 400 -5.46 -20.04 -4.45
CA ALA A 400 -5.18 -20.05 -3.02
C ALA A 400 -5.86 -18.92 -2.22
N PRO A 401 -5.94 -17.66 -2.70
CA PRO A 401 -6.66 -16.61 -1.99
C PRO A 401 -8.15 -16.92 -1.83
N MET A 402 -8.78 -17.46 -2.88
CA MET A 402 -10.21 -17.79 -2.89
C MET A 402 -10.52 -19.03 -2.06
N GLU A 403 -9.63 -20.02 -2.06
CA GLU A 403 -9.70 -21.16 -1.15
C GLU A 403 -9.65 -20.71 0.31
N ALA A 404 -8.72 -19.81 0.64
CA ALA A 404 -8.61 -19.26 1.99
C ALA A 404 -9.85 -18.45 2.38
N LEU A 405 -10.39 -17.64 1.46
CA LEU A 405 -11.60 -16.84 1.66
C LEU A 405 -12.85 -17.70 1.90
N ALA A 406 -13.02 -18.77 1.13
CA ALA A 406 -14.16 -19.69 1.25
C ALA A 406 -14.05 -20.63 2.47
N GLY A 407 -12.83 -20.87 2.96
CA GLY A 407 -12.55 -21.73 4.11
C GLY A 407 -12.74 -21.07 5.47
N THR A 408 -12.38 -21.79 6.54
CA THR A 408 -12.45 -21.29 7.92
C THR A 408 -11.54 -20.08 8.18
N CYS A 409 -10.51 -19.92 7.37
CA CYS A 409 -9.52 -18.84 7.49
C CYS A 409 -10.02 -17.50 6.94
N GLY A 410 -11.05 -17.53 6.09
CA GLY A 410 -11.66 -16.35 5.47
C GLY A 410 -12.21 -15.34 6.47
N LYS A 411 -12.56 -15.78 7.69
CA LYS A 411 -13.07 -14.90 8.75
C LYS A 411 -12.10 -13.78 9.13
N ASN A 412 -10.79 -14.04 9.08
CA ASN A 412 -9.74 -13.09 9.44
C ASN A 412 -8.84 -12.70 8.25
N LEU A 413 -9.14 -13.21 7.05
CA LEU A 413 -8.48 -12.80 5.82
C LEU A 413 -9.00 -11.41 5.44
N LEU A 414 -8.22 -10.38 5.71
CA LEU A 414 -8.56 -8.99 5.37
C LEU A 414 -8.45 -8.73 3.87
N GLY A 415 -7.55 -9.46 3.21
CA GLY A 415 -7.39 -9.28 1.79
C GLY A 415 -6.22 -9.97 1.16
N ILE A 416 -5.80 -9.42 0.03
CA ILE A 416 -4.83 -9.97 -0.90
C ILE A 416 -3.81 -8.89 -1.26
N GLY A 417 -2.58 -9.25 -1.64
CA GLY A 417 -1.55 -8.28 -1.94
C GLY A 417 -0.45 -8.76 -2.89
N ILE A 418 0.31 -7.79 -3.39
CA ILE A 418 1.55 -8.05 -4.14
C ILE A 418 2.71 -7.42 -3.37
N ILE A 419 3.70 -8.24 -3.06
CA ILE A 419 4.84 -7.87 -2.20
C ILE A 419 6.17 -8.26 -2.89
N MET A 420 6.29 -7.88 -4.15
CA MET A 420 7.47 -8.18 -4.96
C MET A 420 8.70 -7.45 -4.49
N GLU A 421 9.87 -8.10 -4.56
CA GLU A 421 11.13 -7.38 -4.31
C GLU A 421 11.46 -6.41 -5.45
N GLY A 422 11.13 -6.76 -6.69
CA GLY A 422 11.30 -5.91 -7.88
C GLY A 422 10.08 -5.95 -8.79
N SER A 423 9.76 -4.83 -9.42
CA SER A 423 8.47 -4.63 -10.08
C SER A 423 8.49 -4.70 -11.62
N ASP A 424 9.64 -4.97 -12.22
CA ASP A 424 9.86 -4.65 -13.65
C ASP A 424 9.54 -5.79 -14.63
N TYR A 425 9.38 -7.01 -14.13
CA TYR A 425 9.24 -8.21 -14.96
C TYR A 425 7.98 -9.00 -14.65
N ASN A 426 7.61 -9.91 -15.57
CA ASN A 426 6.51 -10.87 -15.39
C ASN A 426 5.11 -10.22 -15.22
N ALA A 427 4.85 -9.15 -15.98
CA ALA A 427 3.59 -8.40 -15.92
C ALA A 427 2.33 -9.30 -15.91
N ALA A 428 2.29 -10.39 -16.68
CA ALA A 428 1.15 -11.31 -16.69
C ALA A 428 0.78 -11.88 -15.30
N ASN A 429 1.75 -12.14 -14.43
CA ASN A 429 1.45 -12.59 -13.07
C ASN A 429 0.89 -11.46 -12.20
N TYR A 430 1.39 -10.24 -12.39
CA TYR A 430 0.91 -9.09 -11.65
C TYR A 430 -0.51 -8.74 -12.09
N GLU A 431 -0.79 -8.69 -13.40
CA GLU A 431 -2.13 -8.48 -13.95
C GLU A 431 -3.11 -9.53 -13.45
N LEU A 432 -2.73 -10.82 -13.46
CA LEU A 432 -3.56 -11.86 -12.85
C LEU A 432 -3.79 -11.59 -11.36
N THR A 433 -2.74 -11.24 -10.61
CA THR A 433 -2.93 -10.90 -9.20
C THR A 433 -3.79 -9.65 -9.02
N PHE A 434 -3.70 -8.63 -9.87
CA PHE A 434 -4.51 -7.42 -9.81
C PHE A 434 -5.98 -7.69 -10.11
N ASP A 435 -6.26 -8.56 -11.08
CA ASP A 435 -7.60 -9.07 -11.32
C ASP A 435 -8.14 -9.79 -10.07
N MET A 436 -7.28 -10.52 -9.35
CA MET A 436 -7.63 -11.12 -8.06
C MET A 436 -7.73 -10.12 -6.90
N LEU A 437 -6.89 -9.06 -6.87
CA LEU A 437 -6.92 -8.00 -5.85
C LEU A 437 -8.31 -7.37 -5.77
N ALA A 438 -8.92 -7.30 -6.93
CA ALA A 438 -10.16 -6.64 -7.16
C ALA A 438 -11.15 -7.59 -7.82
N GLU A 439 -11.14 -8.88 -7.51
CA GLU A 439 -12.15 -9.78 -8.08
C GLU A 439 -13.51 -9.34 -7.55
N PHE A 440 -14.31 -8.69 -8.41
CA PHE A 440 -15.61 -8.17 -8.06
C PHE A 440 -16.69 -9.19 -8.46
N ILE A 441 -17.61 -9.50 -7.54
CA ILE A 441 -18.75 -10.36 -7.89
C ILE A 441 -19.69 -9.57 -8.82
N TYR A 442 -19.78 -10.00 -10.07
CA TYR A 442 -20.63 -9.40 -11.09
C TYR A 442 -22.09 -9.82 -10.91
N PHE A 443 -22.97 -8.85 -10.66
CA PHE A 443 -24.42 -9.08 -10.65
C PHE A 443 -25.05 -8.41 -11.87
N THR A 444 -25.61 -9.20 -12.78
CA THR A 444 -26.57 -8.67 -13.76
C THR A 444 -27.97 -8.68 -13.15
N SER A 445 -28.79 -7.70 -13.52
CA SER A 445 -30.22 -7.67 -13.16
C SER A 445 -31.05 -8.81 -13.77
N HIS A 446 -30.42 -9.74 -14.51
CA HIS A 446 -31.03 -10.88 -15.16
C HIS A 446 -30.36 -12.19 -14.71
N SER A 447 -30.81 -12.68 -13.54
CA SER A 447 -30.78 -14.08 -13.07
C SER A 447 -29.45 -14.86 -13.01
N SER A 448 -29.20 -15.33 -11.77
CA SER A 448 -28.32 -16.41 -11.28
C SER A 448 -26.89 -16.03 -10.88
N PRO A 449 -26.47 -16.33 -9.62
CA PRO A 449 -25.06 -16.37 -9.27
C PRO A 449 -24.44 -17.59 -9.97
N PHE A 450 -23.19 -17.49 -10.38
CA PHE A 450 -22.45 -18.44 -11.24
C PHE A 450 -22.78 -18.35 -12.75
N PRO A 451 -21.94 -17.64 -13.53
CA PRO A 451 -21.50 -18.22 -14.77
C PRO A 451 -20.63 -19.42 -14.42
N SER A 452 -20.98 -20.59 -14.94
CA SER A 452 -20.09 -21.75 -14.99
C SER A 452 -18.70 -21.27 -15.43
N ALA A 453 -17.69 -21.49 -14.59
CA ALA A 453 -16.29 -21.38 -14.94
C ALA A 453 -16.01 -22.35 -16.10
N GLY A 454 -16.19 -21.86 -17.32
CA GLY A 454 -15.66 -22.45 -18.53
C GLY A 454 -14.18 -22.10 -18.57
N PHE A 455 -13.37 -22.86 -17.82
CA PHE A 455 -11.94 -22.95 -18.09
C PHE A 455 -11.80 -23.46 -19.53
N TYR A 456 -11.44 -22.58 -20.45
CA TYR A 456 -10.75 -23.03 -21.66
C TYR A 456 -9.32 -23.36 -21.23
N LEU A 457 -9.06 -24.66 -21.12
CA LEU A 457 -7.70 -25.24 -21.07
C LEU A 457 -6.87 -24.79 -22.27
#